data_AF-A0A4R2BRC2-F1
#
_entry.id   AF-A0A4R2BRC2-F1
#
_cell.length_a   1.000
_cell.length_b   1.000
_cell.length_c   1.000
_cell.angle_alpha   90.00
_cell.angle_beta   90.00
_cell.angle_gamma   90.00
#
_symmetry.space_group_name_H-M   'P 1'
#
loop_
_entity.id
_entity.type
_entity.pdbx_description
1 polymer ?
#
loop_
_entity_poly.entity_id
_entity_poly.type
_entity_poly.pdbx_seq_one_letter_code
_entity_poly.pdbx_strand_id
1 'polypeptide(L)'
;MPRFAAFITAGLRSASHATRLPWHARTVTLICVGADGVVSQAKTVSEKRDLLDRATGRDLVLVAWPGQWSQDIYVVDDRKAARAALDTP
;
A
#
# COMPACT_ATOMS: atom_id res chain seq x y z
N MET A 1 15.98 17.20 -5.71
CA MET A 1 14.77 16.51 -5.21
C MET A 1 15.08 15.93 -3.84
N PRO A 2 14.15 15.99 -2.87
CA PRO A 2 14.37 15.43 -1.55
C PRO A 2 14.54 13.92 -1.66
N ARG A 3 15.59 13.39 -1.03
CA ARG A 3 15.87 11.96 -0.95
C ARG A 3 15.45 11.52 0.44
N PHE A 4 14.35 10.79 0.56
CA PHE A 4 13.85 10.33 1.85
C PHE A 4 14.78 9.25 2.40
N ALA A 5 15.38 9.50 3.56
CA ALA A 5 16.23 8.52 4.22
C ALA A 5 15.39 7.39 4.85
N ALA A 6 14.21 7.74 5.38
CA ALA A 6 13.22 6.83 5.92
C ALA A 6 11.86 7.53 6.04
N PHE A 7 10.78 6.75 6.03
CA PHE A 7 9.43 7.22 6.33
C PHE A 7 9.04 6.80 7.75
N ILE A 8 8.47 7.72 8.53
CA ILE A 8 7.97 7.43 9.88
C ILE A 8 6.50 7.02 9.77
N THR A 9 6.18 5.79 10.15
CA THR A 9 4.85 5.19 9.99
C THR A 9 4.12 4.95 11.31
N ALA A 10 4.71 5.36 12.45
CA ALA A 10 4.18 5.10 13.79
C ALA A 10 2.78 5.66 14.05
N GLY A 11 2.36 6.70 13.32
CA GLY A 11 1.00 7.26 13.41
C GLY A 11 -0.02 6.60 12.48
N LEU A 12 0.41 5.64 11.64
CA LEU A 12 -0.45 4.96 10.67
C LEU A 12 -0.85 3.57 11.18
N ARG A 13 -2.05 3.13 10.81
CA ARG A 13 -2.50 1.76 11.07
C ARG A 13 -1.82 0.81 10.09
N SER A 14 -1.42 -0.36 10.56
CA SER A 14 -0.88 -1.44 9.73
C SER A 14 -1.98 -2.13 8.92
N ALA A 15 -1.69 -2.41 7.65
CA ALA A 15 -2.58 -3.19 6.78
C ALA A 15 -2.67 -4.65 7.24
N SER A 16 -1.59 -5.20 7.81
CA SER A 16 -1.56 -6.55 8.39
C SER A 16 -2.55 -6.75 9.55
N HIS A 17 -2.85 -5.68 10.29
CA HIS A 17 -3.78 -5.69 11.43
C HIS A 17 -5.21 -5.30 11.04
N ALA A 18 -5.45 -4.92 9.78
CA ALA A 18 -6.78 -4.55 9.32
C ALA A 18 -7.63 -5.82 9.15
N THR A 19 -8.79 -5.87 9.84
CA THR A 19 -9.65 -7.06 9.88
C THR A 19 -10.22 -7.44 8.51
N ARG A 20 -10.44 -6.45 7.63
CA ARG A 20 -10.90 -6.69 6.26
C ARG A 20 -10.49 -5.54 5.34
N LEU A 21 -9.46 -5.77 4.52
CA LEU A 21 -9.13 -4.91 3.38
C LEU A 21 -9.60 -5.58 2.09
N PRO A 22 -10.47 -4.95 1.28
CA PRO A 22 -10.93 -5.53 0.02
C PRO A 22 -9.89 -5.31 -1.08
N TRP A 23 -8.78 -6.06 -1.01
CA TRP A 23 -7.60 -5.91 -1.88
C TRP A 23 -7.91 -5.92 -3.39
N HIS A 24 -8.91 -6.69 -3.81
CA HIS A 24 -9.33 -6.81 -5.21
C HIS A 24 -10.20 -5.66 -5.70
N ALA A 25 -10.79 -4.88 -4.79
CA ALA A 25 -11.66 -3.78 -5.17
C ALA A 25 -10.85 -2.68 -5.88
N ARG A 26 -11.35 -2.22 -7.03
CA ARG A 26 -10.74 -1.11 -7.79
C ARG A 26 -10.83 0.23 -7.04
N THR A 27 -11.69 0.30 -6.03
CA THR A 27 -11.82 1.42 -5.11
C THR A 27 -10.69 1.47 -4.08
N VAL A 28 -10.00 0.34 -3.82
CA VAL A 28 -8.77 0.30 -3.02
C VAL A 28 -7.60 0.64 -3.91
N THR A 29 -6.87 1.70 -3.57
CA THR A 29 -5.68 2.15 -4.32
C THR A 29 -4.44 1.92 -3.48
N LEU A 30 -3.43 1.28 -4.08
CA LEU A 30 -2.08 1.30 -3.51
C LEU A 30 -1.36 2.55 -3.96
N ILE A 31 -0.67 3.19 -3.02
CA ILE A 31 0.16 4.37 -3.25
C ILE A 31 1.57 4.00 -2.80
N CYS A 32 2.55 4.15 -3.68
CA CYS A 32 3.96 3.99 -3.34
C CYS A 32 4.64 5.34 -3.46
N VAL A 33 5.31 5.77 -2.40
CA VAL A 33 6.20 6.93 -2.40
C VAL A 33 7.62 6.40 -2.40
N GLY A 34 8.30 6.60 -3.52
CA GLY A 34 9.69 6.22 -3.70
C GLY A 34 10.63 7.04 -2.81
N ALA A 35 11.80 6.48 -2.48
CA ALA A 35 12.84 7.22 -1.75
C ALA A 35 13.37 8.47 -2.50
N ASP A 36 13.13 8.57 -3.80
CA ASP A 36 13.39 9.75 -4.65
C ASP A 36 12.24 10.77 -4.64
N GLY A 37 11.15 10.47 -3.94
CA GLY A 37 9.94 11.28 -3.84
C GLY A 37 8.96 11.11 -4.99
N VAL A 38 9.20 10.17 -5.92
CA VAL A 38 8.24 9.85 -6.97
C VAL A 38 7.05 9.09 -6.37
N VAL A 39 5.84 9.55 -6.69
CA VAL A 39 4.60 8.90 -6.25
C VAL A 39 4.02 8.09 -7.39
N SER A 40 3.76 6.81 -7.14
CA SER A 40 3.05 5.92 -8.07
C SER A 40 1.80 5.34 -7.42
N GLN A 41 0.83 4.97 -8.25
CA GLN A 41 -0.48 4.48 -7.81
C GLN A 41 -0.88 3.22 -8.59
N ALA A 42 -1.60 2.32 -7.92
CA ALA A 42 -2.10 1.08 -8.53
C ALA A 42 -3.53 0.78 -8.07
N LYS A 43 -4.42 0.50 -9.04
CA LYS A 43 -5.86 0.26 -8.79
C LYS A 43 -6.28 -1.15 -9.17
N THR A 44 -5.78 -1.67 -10.29
CA THR A 44 -6.09 -3.04 -10.72
C THR A 44 -5.27 -4.05 -9.92
N VAL A 45 -5.71 -5.31 -9.89
CA VAL A 45 -4.97 -6.38 -9.22
C VAL A 45 -3.57 -6.52 -9.81
N SER A 46 -3.43 -6.52 -11.15
CA SER A 46 -2.13 -6.61 -11.81
C SER A 46 -1.21 -5.43 -11.46
N GLU A 47 -1.71 -4.19 -11.52
CA GLU A 47 -0.91 -3.03 -11.12
C GLU A 47 -0.48 -3.10 -9.64
N LYS A 48 -1.36 -3.58 -8.76
CA LYS A 48 -1.06 -3.71 -7.33
C LYS A 48 0.05 -4.73 -7.09
N ARG A 49 0.01 -5.85 -7.82
CA ARG A 49 1.07 -6.87 -7.80
C ARG A 49 2.39 -6.28 -8.28
N ASP A 50 2.39 -5.63 -9.45
CA ASP A 50 3.57 -5.02 -10.03
C ASP A 50 4.17 -3.93 -9.14
N LEU A 51 3.34 -3.18 -8.40
CA LEU A 51 3.78 -2.16 -7.46
C LEU A 51 4.40 -2.80 -6.21
N LEU A 52 3.79 -3.83 -5.64
CA LEU A 52 4.32 -4.55 -4.47
C LEU A 52 5.64 -5.26 -4.79
N ASP A 53 5.75 -5.84 -5.99
CA ASP A 53 6.95 -6.55 -6.44
C ASP A 53 8.12 -5.60 -6.73
N ARG A 54 7.84 -4.37 -7.19
CA ARG A 54 8.86 -3.34 -7.46
C ARG A 54 9.26 -2.51 -6.25
N ALA A 55 8.35 -2.32 -5.28
CA ALA A 55 8.63 -1.53 -4.09
C ALA A 55 9.83 -2.12 -3.33
N THR A 56 10.67 -1.24 -2.78
CA THR A 56 11.84 -1.61 -1.99
C THR A 56 11.61 -1.31 -0.51
N GLY A 57 12.51 -1.76 0.37
CA GLY A 57 12.40 -1.47 1.81
C GLY A 57 12.58 0.02 2.18
N ARG A 58 12.94 0.88 1.22
CA ARG A 58 13.06 2.33 1.42
C ARG A 58 11.82 3.10 0.98
N ASP A 59 10.88 2.43 0.31
CA ASP A 59 9.69 3.06 -0.22
C ASP A 59 8.54 2.95 0.78
N LEU A 60 7.71 3.97 0.85
CA LEU A 60 6.48 3.93 1.64
C LEU A 60 5.34 3.42 0.79
N VAL A 61 4.79 2.27 1.16
CA VAL A 61 3.59 1.74 0.51
C VAL A 61 2.39 1.93 1.43
N LEU A 62 1.35 2.54 0.89
CA LEU A 62 0.08 2.80 1.56
C LEU A 62 -1.07 2.12 0.82
N VAL A 63 -2.05 1.67 1.58
CA VAL A 63 -3.38 1.31 1.10
C VAL A 63 -4.32 2.44 1.43
N ALA A 64 -4.91 3.05 0.40
CA ALA A 64 -6.05 3.94 0.54
C ALA A 64 -7.32 3.14 0.23
N TRP A 65 -8.11 2.85 1.26
CA TRP A 65 -9.43 2.25 1.13
C TRP A 65 -10.47 3.33 1.46
N PRO A 66 -11.46 3.61 0.59
CA PRO A 66 -12.54 4.56 0.92
C PRO A 66 -13.35 4.21 2.18
N GLY A 67 -13.11 3.02 2.77
CA GLY A 67 -13.76 2.54 3.97
C GLY A 67 -15.23 2.26 3.73
N GLN A 68 -15.92 1.92 4.81
CA GLN A 68 -17.39 1.84 4.82
C GLN A 68 -18.02 3.21 5.16
N TRP A 69 -17.32 4.02 5.97
CA TRP A 69 -17.84 5.28 6.52
C TRP A 69 -16.92 6.48 6.27
N SER A 70 -15.62 6.26 6.21
CA SER A 70 -14.59 7.28 5.96
C SER A 70 -13.39 6.65 5.27
N GLN A 71 -12.65 7.44 4.49
CA GLN A 71 -11.42 6.96 3.88
C GLN A 71 -10.41 6.55 4.94
N ASP A 72 -10.00 5.29 4.90
CA ASP A 72 -8.99 4.71 5.76
C ASP A 72 -7.67 4.58 4.99
N ILE A 73 -6.58 5.01 5.63
CA ILE A 73 -5.22 4.84 5.13
C ILE A 73 -4.49 3.88 6.04
N TYR A 74 -3.85 2.87 5.45
CA TYR A 74 -3.02 1.89 6.13
C TYR A 74 -1.62 1.87 5.52
N VAL A 75 -0.59 1.67 6.34
CA VAL A 75 0.73 1.32 5.86
C VAL A 75 0.76 -0.16 5.48
N VAL A 76 1.37 -0.50 4.34
CA VAL A 76 1.66 -1.89 3.99
C VAL A 76 2.97 -2.29 4.65
N ASP A 77 2.85 -2.76 5.88
CA ASP A 77 3.95 -3.20 6.74
C ASP A 77 4.45 -4.60 6.39
N ASP A 78 3.57 -5.48 5.91
CA ASP A 78 3.92 -6.80 5.36
C ASP A 78 3.51 -6.89 3.87
N ARG A 79 4.51 -6.69 3.00
CA ARG A 79 4.33 -6.78 1.54
C ARG A 79 4.07 -8.20 1.06
N LYS A 80 4.60 -9.21 1.75
CA LYS A 80 4.39 -10.62 1.37
C LYS A 80 2.94 -11.02 1.66
N ALA A 81 2.43 -10.64 2.83
CA ALA A 81 1.02 -10.84 3.18
C ALA A 81 0.09 -10.08 2.22
N ALA A 82 0.41 -8.81 1.90
CA ALA A 82 -0.36 -8.03 0.93
C ALA A 82 -0.38 -8.66 -0.47
N ARG A 83 0.76 -9.20 -0.93
CA ARG A 83 0.87 -9.89 -2.22
C ARG A 83 0.04 -11.18 -2.24
N ALA A 84 0.10 -11.96 -1.16
CA ALA A 84 -0.68 -13.18 -1.00
C ALA A 84 -2.20 -12.89 -0.95
N ALA A 85 -2.60 -11.79 -0.32
CA ALA A 85 -3.99 -11.35 -0.26
C ALA A 85 -4.56 -10.95 -1.64
N LEU A 86 -3.71 -10.65 -2.63
CA LEU A 86 -4.10 -10.42 -4.02
C LEU A 86 -4.11 -11.69 -4.89
N ASP A 87 -3.53 -12.79 -4.40
CA ASP A 87 -3.51 -14.08 -5.09
C ASP A 87 -4.67 -14.99 -4.67
N THR A 88 -5.31 -14.68 -3.55
CA THR A 88 -6.50 -15.37 -3.08
C THR A 88 -7.73 -14.74 -3.76
N PRO A 89 -8.59 -15.51 -4.45
CA PRO A 89 -9.75 -14.97 -5.18
C PRO A 89 -10.82 -14.34 -4.28
#